data_AF-A0A5C3KEG9-F1
#
_entry.id   AF-A0A5C3KEG9-F1
#
_cell.length_a   1.000
_cell.length_b   1.000
_cell.length_c   1.000
_cell.angle_alpha   90.00
_cell.angle_beta   90.00
_cell.angle_gamma   90.00
#
_symmetry.space_group_name_H-M   'P 1'
#
loop_
_entity.id
_entity.type
_entity.pdbx_description
1 polymer ?
#
loop_
_entity_poly.entity_id
_entity_poly.type
_entity_poly.pdbx_seq_one_letter_code
_entity_poly.pdbx_strand_id
1 'polypeptide(L)'
;MEARQREGFETRCDEALEAQVLASERTPGLGSHIDIVLTIFKPAADLFLDALSTFTATELINFNNDLVAMAVINGTLTLSRPDLKKRVISTPKVNQVVPELPVLAELYKNLYESHYDKFFKALATLKHTILILSRILNPHARHYLREMRILAHTQLLESYRSLTLTSLSAAFGVGEAFVDR
;
A
#
# COMPACT_ATOMS: atom_id res chain seq x y z
N MET A 1 24.71 0.55 23.09
CA MET A 1 24.51 1.30 21.82
C MET A 1 23.19 0.93 21.15
N GLU A 2 22.77 -0.34 21.15
CA GLU A 2 21.48 -0.74 20.55
C GLU A 2 20.24 -0.10 21.17
N ALA A 3 20.20 0.15 22.48
CA ALA A 3 19.03 0.76 23.15
C ALA A 3 18.70 2.19 22.67
N ARG A 4 19.73 3.01 22.37
CA ARG A 4 19.53 4.36 21.79
C ARG A 4 19.07 4.34 20.33
N GLN A 5 19.46 3.30 19.59
CA GLN A 5 18.98 3.08 18.23
C GLN A 5 17.53 2.56 18.22
N ARG A 6 17.12 1.83 19.25
CA ARG A 6 15.74 1.35 19.44
C ARG A 6 14.79 2.49 19.80
N GLU A 7 15.11 3.31 20.82
CA GLU A 7 14.30 4.48 21.17
C GLU A 7 14.13 5.46 20.00
N GLY A 8 15.21 5.77 19.28
CA GLY A 8 15.16 6.68 18.13
C GLY A 8 14.45 6.12 16.90
N PHE A 9 14.23 4.80 16.83
CA PHE A 9 13.49 4.14 15.74
C PHE A 9 12.01 4.01 16.06
N GLU A 10 11.71 3.72 17.33
CA GLU A 10 10.37 3.67 17.89
C GLU A 10 9.70 5.05 17.81
N THR A 11 10.39 6.11 18.22
CA THR A 11 9.91 7.49 18.03
C THR A 11 9.67 7.84 16.56
N ARG A 12 10.42 7.27 15.61
CA ARG A 12 10.22 7.53 14.17
C ARG A 12 9.02 6.78 13.59
N CYS A 13 8.73 5.58 14.09
CA CYS A 13 7.51 4.86 13.74
C CYS A 13 6.28 5.57 14.31
N ASP A 14 6.37 6.05 15.55
CA ASP A 14 5.33 6.85 16.20
C ASP A 14 5.15 8.19 15.49
N GLU A 15 6.22 8.89 15.11
CA GLU A 15 6.17 10.10 14.28
C GLU A 15 5.53 9.83 12.90
N ALA A 16 5.80 8.68 12.28
CA ALA A 16 5.17 8.31 11.01
C ALA A 16 3.68 8.02 11.18
N LEU A 17 3.29 7.39 12.30
CA LEU A 17 1.91 7.12 12.65
C LEU A 17 1.17 8.41 13.00
N GLU A 18 1.78 9.29 13.79
CA GLU A 18 1.29 10.62 14.14
C GLU A 18 1.21 11.53 12.91
N ALA A 19 2.18 11.47 11.99
CA ALA A 19 2.12 12.19 10.73
C ALA A 19 0.96 11.69 9.86
N GLN A 20 0.68 10.38 9.86
CA GLN A 20 -0.51 9.83 9.20
C GLN A 20 -1.80 10.32 9.87
N VAL A 21 -1.87 10.36 11.20
CA VAL A 21 -3.04 10.85 11.94
C VAL A 21 -3.24 12.36 11.73
N LEU A 22 -2.18 13.16 11.83
CA LEU A 22 -2.21 14.62 11.63
C LEU A 22 -2.58 15.00 10.20
N ALA A 23 -2.12 14.23 9.21
CA ALA A 23 -2.51 14.41 7.83
C ALA A 23 -4.00 14.11 7.58
N SER A 24 -4.60 13.20 8.36
CA SER A 24 -6.04 12.97 8.32
C SER A 24 -6.83 14.21 8.78
N GLU A 25 -6.32 14.98 9.74
CA GLU A 25 -6.98 16.18 10.26
C GLU A 25 -6.84 17.39 9.33
N ARG A 26 -5.75 17.44 8.55
CA ARG A 26 -5.40 18.57 7.67
C ARG A 26 -5.90 18.48 6.24
N THR A 27 -6.79 17.55 5.90
CA THR A 27 -7.28 17.38 4.52
C THR A 27 -8.68 17.96 4.25
N PRO A 28 -8.89 19.28 4.31
CA PRO A 28 -9.93 19.93 3.53
C PRO A 28 -9.31 20.49 2.23
N GLY A 29 -9.42 19.75 1.12
CA GLY A 29 -9.19 20.34 -0.21
C GLY A 29 -8.45 19.47 -1.22
N LEU A 30 -8.97 19.48 -2.45
CA LEU A 30 -8.67 18.63 -3.61
C LEU A 30 -7.24 18.82 -4.22
N GLY A 31 -6.33 19.53 -3.55
CA GLY A 31 -4.99 19.88 -4.06
C GLY A 31 -3.84 18.99 -3.57
N SER A 32 -4.08 18.09 -2.62
CA SER A 32 -3.04 17.38 -1.84
C SER A 32 -2.65 15.99 -2.38
N HIS A 33 -2.93 15.68 -3.66
CA HIS A 33 -2.78 14.33 -4.20
C HIS A 33 -1.34 13.83 -4.22
N ILE A 34 -0.44 14.62 -4.82
CA ILE A 34 0.99 14.32 -4.88
C ILE A 34 1.62 14.52 -3.50
N ASP A 35 1.16 15.54 -2.77
CA ASP A 35 1.71 15.89 -1.46
C ASP A 35 1.48 14.76 -0.43
N ILE A 36 0.32 14.12 -0.37
CA ILE A 36 0.10 13.07 0.63
C ILE A 36 0.94 11.82 0.37
N VAL A 37 1.03 11.39 -0.90
CA VAL A 37 1.83 10.21 -1.27
C VAL A 37 3.33 10.46 -1.04
N LEU A 38 3.83 11.64 -1.42
CA LEU A 38 5.24 12.00 -1.25
C LEU A 38 5.62 12.35 0.19
N THR A 39 4.72 13.01 0.94
CA THR A 39 5.06 13.57 2.26
C THR A 39 4.81 12.57 3.40
N ILE A 40 3.88 11.62 3.21
CA ILE A 40 3.46 10.72 4.31
C ILE A 40 3.71 9.26 3.93
N PHE A 41 3.19 8.80 2.79
CA PHE A 41 3.25 7.37 2.45
C PHE A 41 4.66 6.90 2.12
N LYS A 42 5.43 7.68 1.37
CA LYS A 42 6.79 7.29 0.95
C LYS A 42 7.77 7.19 2.12
N PRO A 43 7.90 8.20 3.02
CA PRO A 43 8.73 8.07 4.22
C PRO A 43 8.23 6.94 5.14
N ALA A 44 6.91 6.79 5.29
CA ALA A 44 6.34 5.73 6.11
C ALA A 44 6.66 4.33 5.55
N ALA A 45 6.58 4.14 4.23
CA ALA A 45 6.93 2.88 3.60
C ALA A 45 8.38 2.49 3.91
N ASP A 46 9.33 3.43 3.78
CA ASP A 46 10.73 3.18 4.08
C ASP A 46 10.93 2.80 5.55
N LEU A 47 10.34 3.55 6.47
CA LEU A 47 10.41 3.29 7.91
C LEU A 47 9.83 1.93 8.28
N PHE A 48 8.62 1.60 7.79
CA PHE A 48 7.98 0.33 8.11
C PHE A 48 8.71 -0.86 7.50
N LEU A 49 9.21 -0.75 6.26
CA LEU A 49 9.97 -1.83 5.63
C LEU A 49 11.31 -2.08 6.34
N ASP A 50 11.96 -1.03 6.83
CA ASP A 50 13.17 -1.17 7.66
C ASP A 50 12.81 -1.76 9.04
N ALA A 51 11.66 -1.36 9.61
CA ALA A 51 11.14 -1.89 10.87
C ALA A 51 10.95 -3.40 10.80
N LEU A 52 10.44 -3.93 9.68
CA LEU A 52 10.23 -5.37 9.52
C LEU A 52 11.48 -6.16 9.88
N SER A 53 12.66 -5.69 9.49
CA SER A 53 13.93 -6.40 9.76
C SER A 53 14.33 -6.42 11.23
N THR A 54 13.97 -5.40 12.02
CA THR A 54 14.51 -5.15 13.36
C THR A 54 13.45 -5.22 14.48
N PHE A 55 12.17 -5.27 14.14
CA PHE A 55 11.08 -5.23 15.11
C PHE A 55 11.04 -6.49 15.99
N THR A 56 11.12 -6.28 17.30
CA THR A 56 11.03 -7.32 18.33
C THR A 56 9.99 -6.98 19.41
N ALA A 57 9.29 -5.86 19.31
CA ALA A 57 8.38 -5.35 20.33
C ALA A 57 6.92 -5.78 20.08
N THR A 58 6.60 -7.05 20.35
CA THR A 58 5.24 -7.60 20.17
C THR A 58 4.21 -7.06 21.16
N GLU A 59 4.62 -6.25 22.14
CA GLU A 59 3.75 -5.73 23.21
C GLU A 59 2.98 -4.46 22.81
N LEU A 60 3.45 -3.73 21.79
CA LEU A 60 2.88 -2.44 21.36
C LEU A 60 1.91 -2.58 20.19
N ILE A 61 2.26 -3.41 19.21
CA ILE A 61 1.52 -3.58 17.95
C ILE A 61 1.51 -5.06 17.58
N ASN A 62 0.38 -5.55 17.07
CA ASN A 62 0.31 -6.89 16.50
C ASN A 62 1.20 -6.95 15.25
N PHE A 63 2.37 -7.58 15.39
CA PHE A 63 3.39 -7.66 14.34
C PHE A 63 2.81 -8.17 13.01
N ASN A 64 2.04 -9.26 13.09
CA ASN A 64 1.51 -9.92 11.90
C ASN A 64 0.46 -9.07 11.17
N ASN A 65 -0.52 -8.53 11.90
CA ASN A 65 -1.67 -7.88 11.25
C ASN A 65 -1.46 -6.40 10.98
N ASP A 66 -0.77 -5.68 11.87
CA ASP A 66 -0.70 -4.22 11.76
C ASP A 66 0.62 -3.78 11.11
N LEU A 67 1.78 -4.23 11.62
CA LEU A 67 3.07 -3.77 11.08
C LEU A 67 3.31 -4.25 9.65
N VAL A 68 3.09 -5.55 9.38
CA VAL A 68 3.26 -6.10 8.03
C VAL A 68 2.24 -5.54 7.06
N ALA A 69 0.97 -5.38 7.46
CA ALA A 69 -0.03 -4.78 6.59
C ALA A 69 0.33 -3.32 6.24
N MET A 70 0.76 -2.52 7.22
CA MET A 70 1.17 -1.13 6.98
C MET A 70 2.37 -1.05 6.05
N ALA A 71 3.38 -1.90 6.26
CA ALA A 71 4.57 -1.96 5.40
C ALA A 71 4.21 -2.33 3.96
N VAL A 72 3.34 -3.33 3.77
CA VAL A 72 2.89 -3.77 2.44
C VAL A 72 2.00 -2.73 1.77
N ILE A 73 1.03 -2.15 2.48
CA ILE A 73 0.12 -1.13 1.96
C ILE A 73 0.91 0.11 1.52
N ASN A 74 1.76 0.65 2.39
CA ASN A 74 2.56 1.82 2.07
C ASN A 74 3.62 1.51 0.99
N GLY A 75 4.21 0.31 1.01
CA GLY A 75 5.18 -0.14 0.02
C GLY A 75 4.58 -0.36 -1.36
N THR A 76 3.39 -0.95 -1.47
CA THR A 76 2.73 -1.19 -2.76
C THR A 76 2.32 0.11 -3.47
N LEU A 77 2.02 1.16 -2.72
CA LEU A 77 1.67 2.47 -3.27
C LEU A 77 2.89 3.28 -3.74
N THR A 78 4.03 3.15 -3.06
CA THR A 78 5.16 4.08 -3.19
C THR A 78 6.37 3.50 -3.91
N LEU A 79 6.55 2.18 -3.88
CA LEU A 79 7.71 1.52 -4.45
C LEU A 79 7.53 1.30 -5.96
N SER A 80 8.65 1.45 -6.68
CA SER A 80 8.72 1.06 -8.08
C SER A 80 8.65 -0.47 -8.23
N ARG A 81 8.27 -0.97 -9.41
CA ARG A 81 8.18 -2.42 -9.70
C ARG A 81 9.43 -3.24 -9.30
N PRO A 82 10.69 -2.80 -9.57
CA PRO A 82 11.87 -3.54 -9.11
C PRO A 82 12.05 -3.50 -7.59
N ASP A 83 11.72 -2.39 -6.94
CA ASP A 83 11.85 -2.24 -5.49
C ASP A 83 10.78 -3.03 -4.74
N LEU A 84 9.57 -3.09 -5.29
CA LEU A 84 8.48 -3.92 -4.77
C LEU A 84 8.88 -5.39 -4.72
N LYS A 85 9.54 -5.89 -5.77
CA LYS A 85 10.06 -7.26 -5.78
C LYS A 85 11.08 -7.48 -4.67
N LYS A 86 12.06 -6.57 -4.54
CA LYS A 86 13.16 -6.71 -3.58
C LYS A 86 12.70 -6.57 -2.13
N ARG A 87 11.87 -5.56 -1.83
CA ARG A 87 11.53 -5.17 -0.45
C ARG A 87 10.24 -5.79 0.09
N VAL A 88 9.34 -6.26 -0.79
CA VAL A 88 8.08 -6.88 -0.36
C VAL A 88 8.04 -8.35 -0.73
N ILE A 89 8.18 -8.68 -2.02
CA ILE A 89 7.99 -10.06 -2.51
C ILE A 89 9.10 -11.01 -2.02
N SER A 90 10.35 -10.55 -2.05
CA SER A 90 11.51 -11.33 -1.63
C SER A 90 11.74 -11.33 -0.11
N THR A 91 10.97 -10.55 0.66
CA THR A 91 11.17 -10.42 2.10
C THR A 91 10.58 -11.62 2.84
N PRO A 92 11.39 -12.39 3.58
CA PRO A 92 10.93 -13.62 4.24
C PRO A 92 9.87 -13.34 5.31
N LYS A 93 9.96 -12.22 6.02
CA LYS A 93 9.00 -11.82 7.07
C LYS A 93 7.61 -11.53 6.51
N VAL A 94 7.52 -10.96 5.32
CA VAL A 94 6.23 -10.78 4.63
C VAL A 94 5.66 -12.14 4.26
N ASN A 95 6.49 -13.02 3.68
CA ASN A 95 6.07 -14.36 3.26
C ASN A 95 5.61 -15.27 4.41
N GLN A 96 6.13 -15.06 5.62
CA GLN A 96 5.69 -15.77 6.83
C GLN A 96 4.25 -15.40 7.24
N VAL A 97 3.82 -14.18 6.95
CA VAL A 97 2.49 -13.64 7.34
C VAL A 97 1.45 -13.82 6.24
N VAL A 98 1.87 -14.15 5.01
CA VAL A 98 0.97 -14.46 3.88
C VAL A 98 -0.15 -15.46 4.22
N PRO A 99 0.07 -16.55 4.98
CA PRO A 99 -1.01 -17.48 5.32
C PRO A 99 -2.13 -16.85 6.18
N GLU A 100 -1.79 -15.86 7.01
CA GLU A 100 -2.73 -15.18 7.88
C GLU A 100 -3.50 -14.08 7.11
N LEU A 101 -2.83 -13.42 6.17
CA LEU A 101 -3.39 -12.34 5.35
C LEU A 101 -3.22 -12.60 3.84
N PRO A 102 -3.95 -13.57 3.26
CA PRO A 102 -3.80 -13.92 1.85
C PRO A 102 -4.16 -12.76 0.91
N VAL A 103 -5.05 -11.86 1.34
CA VAL A 103 -5.49 -10.69 0.57
C VAL A 103 -4.33 -9.74 0.24
N LEU A 104 -3.37 -9.56 1.15
CA LEU A 104 -2.18 -8.74 0.90
C LEU A 104 -1.29 -9.37 -0.17
N ALA A 105 -1.12 -10.70 -0.11
CA ALA A 105 -0.35 -11.46 -1.09
C ALA A 105 -0.96 -11.37 -2.49
N GLU A 106 -2.28 -11.52 -2.59
CA GLU A 106 -3.00 -11.34 -3.83
C GLU A 106 -2.85 -9.91 -4.36
N LEU A 107 -2.86 -8.89 -3.50
CA LEU A 107 -2.70 -7.51 -3.92
C LEU A 107 -1.33 -7.27 -4.59
N TYR A 108 -0.22 -7.52 -3.90
CA TYR A 108 1.10 -7.18 -4.44
C TYR A 108 1.54 -8.13 -5.58
N LYS A 109 1.13 -9.40 -5.55
CA LYS A 109 1.44 -10.34 -6.64
C LYS A 109 0.68 -10.00 -7.92
N ASN A 110 -0.64 -9.76 -7.82
CA ASN A 110 -1.44 -9.40 -8.99
C ASN A 110 -1.01 -8.06 -9.59
N LEU A 111 -0.61 -7.09 -8.75
CA LEU A 111 -0.05 -5.82 -9.23
C LEU A 111 1.29 -6.02 -9.96
N TYR A 112 2.19 -6.84 -9.38
CA TYR A 112 3.48 -7.13 -9.99
C TYR A 112 3.34 -7.88 -11.31
N GLU A 113 2.46 -8.87 -11.39
CA GLU A 113 2.18 -9.67 -12.60
C GLU A 113 1.28 -8.94 -13.62
N SER A 114 0.71 -7.78 -13.25
CA SER A 114 -0.22 -6.99 -14.08
C SER A 114 -1.55 -7.70 -14.39
N HIS A 115 -2.01 -8.55 -13.46
CA HIS A 115 -3.35 -9.17 -13.50
C HIS A 115 -4.39 -8.24 -12.85
N TYR A 116 -4.86 -7.25 -13.61
CA TYR A 116 -5.64 -6.15 -13.05
C TYR A 116 -7.07 -6.52 -12.62
N ASP A 117 -7.68 -7.51 -13.25
CA ASP A 117 -8.98 -8.07 -12.91
C ASP A 117 -9.03 -8.63 -11.47
N LYS A 118 -8.01 -9.41 -11.10
CA LYS A 118 -7.85 -9.97 -9.76
C LYS A 118 -7.34 -8.93 -8.79
N PHE A 119 -6.48 -8.02 -9.24
CA PHE A 119 -6.00 -6.91 -8.44
C PHE A 119 -7.15 -6.03 -7.92
N PHE A 120 -8.12 -5.65 -8.75
CA PHE A 120 -9.25 -4.83 -8.28
C PHE A 120 -10.17 -5.57 -7.33
N LYS A 121 -10.34 -6.89 -7.49
CA LYS A 121 -11.05 -7.73 -6.51
C LYS A 121 -10.30 -7.76 -5.18
N ALA A 122 -8.99 -8.01 -5.20
CA ALA A 122 -8.14 -8.00 -4.01
C ALA A 122 -8.16 -6.62 -3.31
N LEU A 123 -8.12 -5.53 -4.09
CA LEU A 123 -8.19 -4.15 -3.59
C LEU A 123 -9.52 -3.84 -2.91
N ALA A 124 -10.64 -4.33 -3.47
CA ALA A 124 -11.96 -4.21 -2.84
C ALA A 124 -12.02 -5.01 -1.54
N THR A 125 -11.53 -6.25 -1.53
CA THR A 125 -11.48 -7.09 -0.32
C THR A 125 -10.63 -6.43 0.76
N LEU A 126 -9.44 -5.93 0.42
CA LEU A 126 -8.53 -5.23 1.33
C LEU A 126 -9.21 -4.05 2.03
N LYS A 127 -10.02 -3.29 1.30
CA LYS A 127 -10.78 -2.18 1.86
C LYS A 127 -11.67 -2.64 3.01
N HIS A 128 -12.43 -3.69 2.78
CA HIS A 128 -13.41 -4.20 3.72
C HIS A 128 -12.77 -4.93 4.92
N THR A 129 -11.63 -5.58 4.71
CA THR A 129 -10.98 -6.39 5.75
C THR A 129 -10.00 -5.60 6.61
N ILE A 130 -9.16 -4.75 6.02
CA ILE A 130 -8.04 -4.09 6.72
C ILE A 130 -8.24 -2.58 6.82
N LEU A 131 -8.53 -1.91 5.69
CA LEU A 131 -8.51 -0.43 5.66
C LEU A 131 -9.61 0.20 6.51
N ILE A 132 -10.84 -0.32 6.48
CA ILE A 132 -11.95 0.24 7.27
C ILE A 132 -11.83 -0.14 8.75
N LEU A 133 -11.28 -1.32 9.05
CA LEU A 133 -11.19 -1.81 10.42
C LEU A 133 -10.10 -1.12 11.23
N SER A 134 -9.00 -0.73 10.57
CA SER A 134 -7.90 -0.04 11.24
C SER A 134 -8.21 1.44 11.44
N ARG A 135 -8.12 1.90 12.69
CA ARG A 135 -8.37 3.30 13.07
C ARG A 135 -7.50 4.30 12.31
N ILE A 136 -6.28 3.91 11.96
CA ILE A 136 -5.24 4.78 11.38
C ILE A 136 -5.38 4.87 9.86
N LEU A 137 -5.71 3.77 9.16
CA LEU A 137 -5.84 3.77 7.71
C LEU A 137 -7.24 4.13 7.22
N ASN A 138 -8.27 4.00 8.06
CA ASN A 138 -9.65 4.27 7.66
C ASN A 138 -9.83 5.65 7.00
N PRO A 139 -9.30 6.76 7.55
CA PRO A 139 -9.43 8.07 6.91
C PRO A 139 -8.72 8.14 5.55
N HIS A 140 -7.62 7.43 5.41
CA HIS A 140 -6.80 7.39 4.19
C HIS A 140 -7.27 6.37 3.16
N ALA A 141 -8.22 5.50 3.52
CA ALA A 141 -8.67 4.40 2.67
C ALA A 141 -9.18 4.89 1.30
N ARG A 142 -9.89 6.02 1.27
CA ARG A 142 -10.40 6.59 0.02
C ARG A 142 -9.27 7.07 -0.89
N HIS A 143 -8.26 7.71 -0.31
CA HIS A 143 -7.10 8.21 -1.06
C HIS A 143 -6.27 7.05 -1.58
N TYR A 144 -5.93 6.09 -0.71
CA TYR A 144 -5.23 4.87 -1.08
C TYR A 144 -5.88 4.14 -2.26
N LEU A 145 -7.19 3.90 -2.21
CA LEU A 145 -7.92 3.23 -3.30
C LEU A 145 -7.93 4.01 -4.61
N ARG A 146 -7.89 5.35 -4.54
CA ARG A 146 -7.83 6.20 -5.73
C ARG A 146 -6.44 6.13 -6.35
N GLU A 147 -5.39 6.27 -5.56
CA GLU A 147 -4.02 6.25 -6.04
C GLU A 147 -3.64 4.86 -6.58
N MET A 148 -4.03 3.77 -5.90
CA MET A 148 -3.82 2.41 -6.40
C MET A 148 -4.52 2.16 -7.75
N ARG A 149 -5.69 2.77 -7.97
CA ARG A 149 -6.37 2.73 -9.28
C ARG A 149 -5.57 3.49 -10.32
N ILE A 150 -5.14 4.72 -10.03
CA ILE A 150 -4.34 5.53 -10.95
C ILE A 150 -3.06 4.79 -11.33
N LEU A 151 -2.33 4.25 -10.35
CA LEU A 151 -1.11 3.48 -10.56
C LEU A 151 -1.33 2.30 -11.51
N ALA A 152 -2.39 1.51 -11.32
CA ALA A 152 -2.72 0.40 -12.21
C ALA A 152 -3.02 0.87 -13.65
N HIS A 153 -3.73 1.98 -13.82
CA HIS A 153 -4.01 2.55 -15.15
C HIS A 153 -2.73 3.09 -15.80
N THR A 154 -1.90 3.82 -15.05
CA THR A 154 -0.62 4.34 -15.53
C THR A 154 0.30 3.21 -15.96
N GLN A 155 0.45 2.15 -15.14
CA GLN A 155 1.27 0.99 -15.45
C GLN A 155 0.79 0.28 -16.73
N LEU A 156 -0.53 0.14 -16.92
CA LEU A 156 -1.09 -0.43 -18.13
C LEU A 156 -0.79 0.48 -19.33
N LEU A 157 -1.05 1.78 -19.25
CA LEU A 157 -0.80 2.73 -20.34
C LEU A 157 0.68 2.87 -20.70
N GLU A 158 1.61 2.75 -19.75
CA GLU A 158 3.06 2.76 -20.02
C GLU A 158 3.51 1.59 -20.89
N SER A 159 2.84 0.44 -20.78
CA SER A 159 3.17 -0.76 -21.55
C SER A 159 2.66 -0.76 -22.99
N TYR A 160 1.74 0.15 -23.34
CA TYR A 160 1.09 0.19 -24.66
C TYR A 160 1.12 1.61 -25.25
N ARG A 161 1.69 1.75 -26.44
CA ARG A 161 1.73 3.04 -27.16
C ARG A 161 0.35 3.51 -27.64
N SER A 162 -0.56 2.57 -27.90
CA SER A 162 -1.94 2.81 -28.30
C SER A 162 -2.80 1.63 -27.89
N LEU A 163 -3.98 1.90 -27.31
CA LEU A 163 -4.90 0.89 -26.79
C LEU A 163 -6.32 1.21 -27.22
N THR A 164 -7.11 0.17 -27.49
CA THR A 164 -8.55 0.30 -27.72
C THR A 164 -9.31 0.14 -26.40
N LEU A 165 -10.46 0.81 -26.26
CA LEU A 165 -11.28 0.70 -25.04
C LEU A 165 -11.69 -0.75 -24.75
N THR A 166 -11.96 -1.56 -25.78
CA THR A 166 -12.33 -2.98 -25.67
C THR A 166 -11.22 -3.83 -25.05
N SER A 167 -9.96 -3.60 -25.42
CA SER A 167 -8.84 -4.36 -24.86
C SER A 167 -8.51 -3.92 -23.44
N LEU A 168 -8.67 -2.63 -23.15
CA LEU A 168 -8.52 -2.08 -21.80
C LEU A 168 -9.61 -2.61 -20.85
N SER A 169 -10.87 -2.58 -21.28
CA SER A 169 -12.01 -3.07 -20.49
C SER A 169 -11.89 -4.57 -20.23
N ALA A 170 -11.40 -5.34 -21.21
CA ALA A 170 -11.10 -6.76 -21.06
C ALA A 170 -9.99 -7.02 -20.03
N ALA A 171 -8.89 -6.24 -20.06
CA ALA A 171 -7.79 -6.39 -19.11
C ALA A 171 -8.21 -6.08 -17.66
N PHE A 172 -9.13 -5.13 -17.47
CA PHE A 172 -9.66 -4.76 -16.16
C PHE A 172 -10.87 -5.60 -15.71
N GLY A 173 -11.46 -6.40 -16.62
CA GLY A 173 -12.66 -7.19 -16.33
C GLY A 173 -13.91 -6.34 -16.09
N VAL A 174 -13.99 -5.16 -16.71
CA VAL A 174 -15.10 -4.21 -16.58
C VAL A 174 -15.72 -3.92 -17.95
N GLY A 175 -16.94 -3.38 -17.98
CA GLY A 175 -17.57 -2.96 -19.24
C GLY A 175 -16.93 -1.69 -19.81
N GLU A 176 -16.96 -1.52 -21.14
CA GLU A 176 -16.40 -0.33 -21.82
C GLU A 176 -17.00 0.98 -21.30
N ALA A 177 -18.32 1.01 -21.04
CA ALA A 177 -19.02 2.16 -20.50
C ALA A 177 -18.56 2.56 -19.09
N PHE A 178 -17.89 1.66 -18.36
CA PHE A 178 -17.32 1.95 -17.03
C PHE A 178 -15.93 2.57 -17.15
N VAL A 179 -15.18 2.26 -18.20
CA VAL A 179 -13.85 2.81 -18.47
C VAL A 179 -13.92 4.27 -18.92
N ASP A 180 -14.96 4.62 -19.67
CA ASP A 180 -15.15 5.95 -20.27
C ASP A 180 -15.66 7.02 -19.26
N ARG A 181 -15.96 6.62 -18.02
CA ARG A 181 -16.51 7.49 -16.95
C ARG A 181 -15.48 7.87 -15.90
#